data_AF-A0A835MAZ4-F1
#
_entry.id   AF-A0A835MAZ4-F1
#
_cell.length_a   1.000
_cell.length_b   1.000
_cell.length_c   1.000
_cell.angle_alpha   90.00
_cell.angle_beta   90.00
_cell.angle_gamma   90.00
#
_symmetry.space_group_name_H-M   'P 1'
#
loop_
_entity.id
_entity.type
_entity.pdbx_description
1 polymer ?
#
loop_
_entity_poly.entity_id
_entity_poly.type
_entity_poly.pdbx_seq_one_letter_code
_entity_poly.pdbx_strand_id
1 'polypeptide(L)'
;MLLIPPRFSPSTTFTLSKNMIPLNKRIFTPTTASMSTSPTSSKQESNEQELLLAQVLKYHNQTKHSFNNYARGPHGLDWANQPNPFRRYISSPLLPLQHQKQDPSSISYSSLFLSPPSPQPLSLATLSHFLYHSLSLSAWKSTGLSTWSLRVNPSSGNLHPTETYIISPPINSLSDSPFVAHYAPKHHSLELRAKIPLGVLDFFPKGSFLVGLSSIFWREAWKYGERAFRYCNHDVGHAIGAVAIAATELGWDVKVLDGLGYSDLEKLMGLDCFPTLQIPSRPVKGKLPEIEFEHPDCVIVVFPNDSKEFSVDYKSLSSLITESLSELEWIGTPNLLSKEHICWDIIYRTAEAVKKPLTHGDGFEIKPFQSSGLISEDLYKGFTAREIVRKRRSAVDMDGVHVMKRETFYQILLHCLPSGSQGGGEKQGKQLALPFRVLPWDSEVHAVVFVHRVVGLPKGVYFLVRNEDHFHDLKQATRSEFEWVKPEGCPADLPFYMLTRGDCQQIAKRLSCHQDIAADGCFSLGMVARFGQSLRDKNVWMYPRLFWETGILGQVLYLEAHAVGISATGIGCYFDDAVHEVLGLKGSEFQSLYHFTVGSPVVDKRIMSLPAYPGPAVDA
;
A
#
# COMPACT_ATOMS: atom_id res chain seq x y z
N MET A 1 8.58 17.38 -14.24
CA MET A 1 10.01 17.75 -14.14
C MET A 1 10.56 17.02 -12.92
N LEU A 2 11.12 15.83 -13.11
CA LEU A 2 11.55 14.93 -12.03
C LEU A 2 13.08 14.83 -12.08
N LEU A 3 13.74 15.16 -10.97
CA LEU A 3 15.19 15.30 -10.84
C LEU A 3 15.92 13.96 -11.09
N ILE A 4 16.99 14.05 -11.89
CA ILE A 4 17.90 12.96 -12.30
C ILE A 4 19.08 12.92 -11.32
N PRO A 5 19.50 11.76 -10.77
CA PRO A 5 20.82 11.63 -10.16
C PRO A 5 21.91 11.28 -11.21
N PRO A 6 23.14 11.81 -11.09
CA PRO A 6 24.22 11.63 -12.07
C PRO A 6 24.90 10.25 -11.98
N ARG A 7 25.41 9.75 -13.12
CA ARG A 7 26.08 8.44 -13.29
C ARG A 7 27.60 8.53 -13.06
N PHE A 8 28.18 7.43 -12.59
CA PHE A 8 29.60 7.09 -12.78
C PHE A 8 29.77 5.61 -13.20
N SER A 9 30.72 5.35 -14.09
CA SER A 9 31.00 4.06 -14.74
C SER A 9 32.07 3.25 -13.97
N PRO A 10 32.03 1.89 -13.97
CA PRO A 10 32.95 1.04 -13.21
C PRO A 10 34.10 0.45 -14.06
N SER A 11 35.20 0.08 -13.42
CA SER A 11 36.30 -0.68 -14.03
C SER A 11 36.64 -1.98 -13.26
N THR A 12 36.75 -3.05 -14.06
CA THR A 12 37.65 -4.23 -13.95
C THR A 12 37.44 -5.34 -12.90
N THR A 13 36.77 -6.40 -13.38
CA THR A 13 37.05 -7.87 -13.33
C THR A 13 38.22 -8.44 -12.51
N PHE A 14 37.94 -9.55 -11.81
CA PHE A 14 38.85 -10.70 -11.65
C PHE A 14 38.08 -12.04 -11.67
N THR A 15 38.63 -13.00 -12.41
CA THR A 15 38.20 -14.40 -12.63
C THR A 15 38.98 -15.38 -11.77
N LEU A 16 38.40 -16.55 -11.43
CA LEU A 16 39.04 -17.89 -11.23
C LEU A 16 37.92 -18.84 -10.71
N SER A 17 37.45 -19.87 -11.43
CA SER A 17 38.01 -21.14 -11.92
C SER A 17 37.44 -22.33 -11.12
N LYS A 18 36.81 -23.24 -11.86
CA LYS A 18 36.14 -24.48 -11.46
C LYS A 18 37.10 -25.51 -10.86
N ASN A 19 36.56 -26.44 -10.05
CA ASN A 19 36.95 -27.86 -10.11
C ASN A 19 35.81 -28.77 -9.62
N MET A 20 35.82 -30.00 -10.13
CA MET A 20 34.66 -30.85 -10.40
C MET A 20 34.93 -32.29 -9.91
N ILE A 21 33.87 -33.05 -9.56
CA ILE A 21 33.69 -34.53 -9.63
C ILE A 21 34.32 -35.37 -8.46
N PRO A 22 33.83 -36.59 -8.05
CA PRO A 22 32.79 -37.47 -8.63
C PRO A 22 31.67 -38.05 -7.71
N LEU A 23 30.65 -38.56 -8.41
CA LEU A 23 29.62 -39.53 -8.02
C LEU A 23 30.17 -40.87 -7.48
N ASN A 24 29.42 -41.51 -6.58
CA ASN A 24 29.37 -42.97 -6.50
C ASN A 24 27.96 -43.51 -6.20
N LYS A 25 27.52 -44.45 -7.04
CA LYS A 25 26.26 -45.21 -6.97
C LYS A 25 26.37 -46.31 -5.92
N ARG A 26 25.31 -46.55 -5.13
CA ARG A 26 25.04 -47.87 -4.52
C ARG A 26 23.56 -48.19 -4.47
N ILE A 27 23.32 -49.49 -4.59
CA ILE A 27 22.14 -50.26 -4.96
C ILE A 27 21.13 -50.35 -3.80
N PHE A 28 19.83 -50.33 -4.13
CA PHE A 28 18.70 -50.52 -3.21
C PHE A 28 18.22 -51.99 -3.22
N THR A 29 17.86 -52.51 -2.04
CA THR A 29 16.89 -53.60 -1.86
C THR A 29 16.02 -53.31 -0.63
N PRO A 30 14.72 -53.69 -0.61
CA PRO A 30 13.73 -53.09 0.28
C PRO A 30 13.50 -53.93 1.55
N THR A 31 13.21 -53.25 2.66
CA THR A 31 12.60 -53.85 3.86
C THR A 31 11.56 -52.92 4.46
N THR A 32 10.51 -53.55 4.96
CA THR A 32 9.18 -53.04 5.29
C THR A 32 9.10 -52.26 6.61
N ALA A 33 8.40 -51.12 6.52
CA ALA A 33 7.50 -50.46 7.49
C ALA A 33 7.81 -50.48 9.01
N SER A 34 8.00 -49.26 9.54
CA SER A 34 7.34 -48.80 10.78
C SER A 34 7.21 -47.28 10.72
N MET A 35 5.99 -46.74 10.78
CA MET A 35 5.77 -45.28 10.85
C MET A 35 6.17 -44.78 12.22
N SER A 36 7.38 -44.21 12.30
CA SER A 36 7.74 -43.24 13.32
C SER A 36 7.56 -41.83 12.74
N THR A 37 6.97 -40.93 13.50
CA THR A 37 6.96 -39.50 13.17
C THR A 37 8.41 -38.99 13.23
N SER A 38 8.99 -38.79 12.05
CA SER A 38 10.39 -38.44 11.89
C SER A 38 10.69 -37.03 12.45
N PRO A 39 11.74 -36.83 13.27
CA PRO A 39 12.22 -35.50 13.69
C PRO A 39 12.81 -34.65 12.54
N THR A 40 12.68 -35.14 11.31
CA THR A 40 13.17 -34.53 10.07
C THR A 40 12.22 -33.45 9.53
N SER A 41 10.90 -33.54 9.75
CA SER A 41 9.95 -32.56 9.18
C SER A 41 10.03 -31.20 9.86
N SER A 42 10.13 -31.16 11.21
CA SER A 42 10.25 -29.90 11.96
C SER A 42 11.58 -29.19 11.70
N LYS A 43 12.67 -29.93 11.50
CA LYS A 43 13.96 -29.35 11.08
C LYS A 43 13.93 -28.81 9.65
N GLN A 44 13.21 -29.48 8.75
CA GLN A 44 13.10 -29.06 7.36
C GLN A 44 12.23 -27.80 7.21
N GLU A 45 11.09 -27.73 7.92
CA GLU A 45 10.23 -26.54 7.99
C GLU A 45 10.97 -25.34 8.61
N SER A 46 11.73 -25.55 9.70
CA SER A 46 12.57 -24.51 10.31
C SER A 46 13.63 -23.99 9.34
N ASN A 47 14.31 -24.88 8.60
CA ASN A 47 15.30 -24.50 7.61
C ASN A 47 14.69 -23.72 6.42
N GLU A 48 13.47 -24.08 6.00
CA GLU A 48 12.77 -23.37 4.92
C GLU A 48 12.38 -21.95 5.35
N GLN A 49 11.80 -21.78 6.53
CA GLN A 49 11.46 -20.46 7.07
C GLN A 49 12.69 -19.56 7.20
N GLU A 50 13.83 -20.10 7.64
CA GLU A 50 15.10 -19.36 7.70
C GLU A 50 15.58 -18.89 6.32
N LEU A 51 15.44 -19.73 5.28
CA LEU A 51 15.80 -19.37 3.91
C LEU A 51 14.90 -18.27 3.34
N LEU A 52 13.59 -18.35 3.60
CA LEU A 52 12.63 -17.32 3.19
C LEU A 52 12.94 -15.99 3.90
N LEU A 53 13.21 -16.03 5.20
CA LEU A 53 13.58 -14.85 5.97
C LEU A 53 14.89 -14.24 5.44
N ALA A 54 15.89 -15.07 5.17
CA ALA A 54 17.14 -14.63 4.58
C ALA A 54 16.93 -13.96 3.21
N GLN A 55 16.04 -14.47 2.37
CA GLN A 55 15.71 -13.86 1.07
C GLN A 55 15.05 -12.48 1.24
N VAL A 56 14.11 -12.33 2.18
CA VAL A 56 13.46 -11.03 2.47
C VAL A 56 14.46 -10.02 3.04
N LEU A 57 15.28 -10.42 4.00
CA LEU A 57 16.33 -9.56 4.58
C LEU A 57 17.37 -9.16 3.53
N LYS A 58 17.73 -10.09 2.63
CA LYS A 58 18.61 -9.81 1.49
C LYS A 58 18.00 -8.76 0.57
N TYR A 59 16.74 -8.92 0.16
CA TYR A 59 16.05 -7.93 -0.68
C TYR A 59 15.97 -6.57 0.02
N HIS A 60 15.58 -6.54 1.29
CA HIS A 60 15.51 -5.29 2.04
C HIS A 60 16.89 -4.61 2.06
N ASN A 61 17.96 -5.29 2.46
CA ASN A 61 19.30 -4.69 2.50
C ASN A 61 19.82 -4.27 1.12
N GLN A 62 19.63 -5.09 0.08
CA GLN A 62 20.09 -4.81 -1.28
C GLN A 62 19.38 -3.59 -1.90
N THR A 63 18.13 -3.34 -1.51
CA THR A 63 17.32 -2.24 -2.05
C THR A 63 17.39 -0.96 -1.24
N LYS A 64 18.22 -0.88 -0.21
CA LYS A 64 18.47 0.36 0.55
C LYS A 64 19.15 1.42 -0.32
N HIS A 65 18.91 2.70 -0.01
CA HIS A 65 19.79 3.77 -0.47
C HIS A 65 20.80 4.11 0.62
N SER A 66 22.00 4.49 0.19
CA SER A 66 23.07 4.99 1.04
C SER A 66 23.61 6.30 0.45
N PHE A 67 24.36 7.06 1.24
CA PHE A 67 25.03 8.28 0.72
C PHE A 67 25.99 7.99 -0.45
N ASN A 68 26.57 6.79 -0.48
CA ASN A 68 27.54 6.42 -1.50
C ASN A 68 26.89 5.88 -2.76
N ASN A 69 25.77 5.15 -2.62
CA ASN A 69 25.09 4.50 -3.73
C ASN A 69 23.58 4.41 -3.49
N TYR A 70 22.80 4.68 -4.54
CA TYR A 70 21.38 4.34 -4.59
C TYR A 70 21.21 2.84 -4.91
N ALA A 71 20.07 2.26 -4.50
CA ALA A 71 19.62 0.95 -4.98
C ALA A 71 19.69 0.86 -6.51
N ARG A 72 19.98 -0.32 -7.03
CA ARG A 72 20.21 -0.52 -8.46
C ARG A 72 18.92 -0.25 -9.25
N GLY A 73 19.02 0.69 -10.16
CA GLY A 73 17.96 1.10 -11.07
C GLY A 73 18.40 0.98 -12.54
N PRO A 74 17.49 1.26 -13.49
CA PRO A 74 17.87 1.36 -14.90
C PRO A 74 18.90 2.48 -15.10
N HIS A 75 19.86 2.25 -16.01
CA HIS A 75 20.83 3.28 -16.41
C HIS A 75 20.16 4.29 -17.34
N GLY A 76 19.28 5.14 -16.81
CA GLY A 76 18.44 6.10 -17.55
C GLY A 76 17.02 5.60 -17.83
N LEU A 77 16.11 6.54 -18.09
CA LEU A 77 14.72 6.23 -18.40
C LEU A 77 14.51 6.16 -19.92
N ASP A 78 14.01 5.01 -20.38
CA ASP A 78 13.57 4.80 -21.75
C ASP A 78 12.09 5.20 -21.87
N TRP A 79 11.85 6.50 -22.11
CA TRP A 79 10.51 7.08 -22.22
C TRP A 79 9.70 6.51 -23.40
N ALA A 80 10.36 6.04 -24.46
CA ALA A 80 9.68 5.43 -25.60
C ALA A 80 9.13 4.02 -25.27
N ASN A 81 9.63 3.42 -24.19
CA ASN A 81 9.23 2.13 -23.66
C ASN A 81 8.61 2.25 -22.26
N GLN A 82 8.05 3.42 -21.92
CA GLN A 82 7.32 3.56 -20.67
C GLN A 82 6.11 2.61 -20.66
N PRO A 83 5.88 1.86 -19.56
CA PRO A 83 4.73 0.97 -19.43
C PRO A 83 3.43 1.73 -19.61
N ASN A 84 2.52 1.19 -20.41
CA ASN A 84 1.15 1.70 -20.48
C ASN A 84 0.54 1.69 -19.06
N PRO A 85 0.08 2.85 -18.54
CA PRO A 85 -0.48 2.94 -17.20
C PRO A 85 -1.90 2.35 -17.10
N PHE A 86 -2.43 1.76 -18.17
CA PHE A 86 -3.77 1.19 -18.24
C PHE A 86 -3.72 -0.25 -18.77
N ARG A 87 -3.93 -1.23 -17.87
CA ARG A 87 -4.27 -2.60 -18.27
C ARG A 87 -5.65 -2.59 -18.91
N ARG A 88 -5.81 -3.40 -19.96
CA ARG A 88 -7.07 -3.72 -20.61
C ARG A 88 -7.10 -5.22 -20.88
N TYR A 89 -8.25 -5.83 -20.68
CA TYR A 89 -8.54 -7.18 -21.15
C TYR A 89 -9.29 -7.08 -22.48
N ILE A 90 -8.52 -7.18 -23.57
CA ILE A 90 -9.02 -7.05 -24.93
C ILE A 90 -10.08 -8.12 -25.19
N SER A 91 -11.19 -7.74 -25.81
CA SER A 91 -12.37 -8.57 -26.08
C SER A 91 -13.29 -8.86 -24.88
N SER A 92 -12.95 -8.43 -23.66
CA SER A 92 -13.91 -8.45 -22.54
C SER A 92 -15.03 -7.43 -22.77
N PRO A 93 -16.31 -7.79 -22.52
CA PRO A 93 -17.40 -6.82 -22.54
C PRO A 93 -17.13 -5.65 -21.59
N LEU A 94 -17.20 -4.42 -22.12
CA LEU A 94 -16.98 -3.21 -21.34
C LEU A 94 -18.30 -2.64 -20.85
N LEU A 95 -18.54 -2.72 -19.55
CA LEU A 95 -19.73 -2.24 -18.87
C LEU A 95 -19.47 -0.84 -18.29
N PRO A 96 -20.11 0.23 -18.81
CA PRO A 96 -19.84 1.59 -18.37
C PRO A 96 -20.35 1.85 -16.95
N LEU A 97 -19.56 2.55 -16.14
CA LEU A 97 -20.01 3.09 -14.86
C LEU A 97 -20.52 4.53 -15.04
N GLN A 98 -21.20 5.05 -14.02
CA GLN A 98 -21.86 6.34 -14.06
C GLN A 98 -20.88 7.48 -13.71
N HIS A 99 -20.67 8.40 -14.65
CA HIS A 99 -19.99 9.66 -14.36
C HIS A 99 -20.95 10.58 -13.57
N GLN A 100 -20.89 10.54 -12.24
CA GLN A 100 -21.74 11.37 -11.39
C GLN A 100 -21.42 12.87 -11.55
N LYS A 101 -22.31 13.60 -12.23
CA LYS A 101 -22.18 15.04 -12.47
C LYS A 101 -22.51 15.90 -11.24
N GLN A 102 -23.34 15.41 -10.32
CA GLN A 102 -23.71 16.06 -9.06
C GLN A 102 -23.75 15.03 -7.93
N ASP A 103 -23.55 15.50 -6.70
CA ASP A 103 -23.47 14.69 -5.49
C ASP A 103 -24.80 14.80 -4.72
N PRO A 104 -25.64 13.77 -4.66
CA PRO A 104 -26.91 13.83 -3.93
C PRO A 104 -26.74 13.85 -2.40
N SER A 105 -25.55 13.50 -1.88
CA SER A 105 -25.33 13.25 -0.45
C SER A 105 -23.89 13.58 -0.04
N SER A 106 -23.49 14.85 -0.13
CA SER A 106 -22.13 15.24 0.21
C SER A 106 -21.90 15.25 1.72
N ILE A 107 -21.35 14.16 2.24
CA ILE A 107 -20.99 13.98 3.65
C ILE A 107 -19.76 14.83 3.99
N SER A 108 -19.73 15.44 5.18
CA SER A 108 -18.55 16.19 5.63
C SER A 108 -17.37 15.22 5.81
N TYR A 109 -16.14 15.70 5.56
CA TYR A 109 -14.97 14.83 5.74
C TYR A 109 -14.81 14.36 7.20
N SER A 110 -15.10 15.22 8.19
CA SER A 110 -14.98 14.89 9.61
C SER A 110 -15.92 13.77 10.05
N SER A 111 -17.16 13.76 9.55
CA SER A 111 -18.16 12.81 10.04
C SER A 111 -17.83 11.35 9.72
N LEU A 112 -17.02 11.09 8.67
CA LEU A 112 -16.54 9.74 8.34
C LEU A 112 -15.78 9.09 9.51
N PHE A 113 -15.07 9.90 10.31
CA PHE A 113 -14.23 9.42 11.41
C PHE A 113 -14.97 9.38 12.76
N LEU A 114 -16.18 9.94 12.83
CA LEU A 114 -16.95 10.06 14.06
C LEU A 114 -18.18 9.13 14.05
N SER A 115 -18.97 9.19 12.99
CA SER A 115 -20.21 8.46 12.86
C SER A 115 -20.48 8.18 11.38
N PRO A 116 -20.00 7.03 10.86
CA PRO A 116 -20.31 6.59 9.51
C PRO A 116 -21.83 6.58 9.24
N PRO A 117 -22.27 6.92 8.02
CA PRO A 117 -23.69 6.93 7.67
C PRO A 117 -24.30 5.53 7.65
N SER A 118 -25.62 5.45 7.57
CA SER A 118 -26.32 4.18 7.31
C SER A 118 -25.97 3.61 5.93
N PRO A 119 -25.89 2.27 5.80
CA PRO A 119 -25.45 1.63 4.57
C PRO A 119 -26.42 1.85 3.42
N GLN A 120 -25.88 2.25 2.28
CA GLN A 120 -26.60 2.29 1.01
C GLN A 120 -26.66 0.89 0.38
N PRO A 121 -27.72 0.54 -0.38
CA PRO A 121 -27.77 -0.73 -1.07
C PRO A 121 -26.73 -0.83 -2.19
N LEU A 122 -26.21 -2.03 -2.42
CA LEU A 122 -25.34 -2.30 -3.57
C LEU A 122 -26.14 -2.16 -4.88
N SER A 123 -25.69 -1.26 -5.74
CA SER A 123 -26.31 -0.94 -7.03
C SER A 123 -25.25 -0.43 -8.00
N LEU A 124 -25.59 -0.26 -9.29
CA LEU A 124 -24.70 0.39 -10.26
C LEU A 124 -24.24 1.77 -9.78
N ALA A 125 -25.15 2.58 -9.21
CA ALA A 125 -24.83 3.94 -8.77
C ALA A 125 -23.84 3.95 -7.60
N THR A 126 -24.05 3.09 -6.60
CA THR A 126 -23.20 3.02 -5.41
C THR A 126 -21.86 2.35 -5.70
N LEU A 127 -21.81 1.30 -6.53
CA LEU A 127 -20.55 0.72 -7.01
C LEU A 127 -19.75 1.72 -7.86
N SER A 128 -20.42 2.49 -8.71
CA SER A 128 -19.81 3.55 -9.50
C SER A 128 -19.21 4.65 -8.62
N HIS A 129 -19.94 5.12 -7.60
CA HIS A 129 -19.44 6.08 -6.61
C HIS A 129 -18.21 5.54 -5.91
N PHE A 130 -18.31 4.32 -5.36
CA PHE A 130 -17.23 3.64 -4.67
C PHE A 130 -15.93 3.61 -5.49
N LEU A 131 -15.99 3.16 -6.75
CA LEU A 131 -14.83 3.13 -7.64
C LEU A 131 -14.36 4.52 -8.05
N TYR A 132 -15.29 5.48 -8.22
CA TYR A 132 -14.97 6.87 -8.54
C TYR A 132 -14.18 7.56 -7.41
N HIS A 133 -14.47 7.22 -6.15
CA HIS A 133 -13.84 7.79 -4.96
C HIS A 133 -12.69 6.96 -4.38
N SER A 134 -12.34 5.82 -4.98
CA SER A 134 -11.22 5.00 -4.51
C SER A 134 -10.11 4.86 -5.55
N LEU A 135 -10.45 4.46 -6.78
CA LEU A 135 -9.48 3.87 -7.71
C LEU A 135 -9.48 4.52 -9.11
N SER A 136 -10.37 5.51 -9.32
CA SER A 136 -10.53 6.19 -10.61
C SER A 136 -9.48 7.27 -10.89
N LEU A 137 -9.50 7.79 -12.12
CA LEU A 137 -8.77 9.01 -12.45
C LEU A 137 -9.36 10.19 -11.67
N SER A 138 -8.50 11.06 -11.15
CA SER A 138 -8.88 12.26 -10.38
C SER A 138 -8.73 13.55 -11.20
N ALA A 139 -7.80 13.58 -12.15
CA ALA A 139 -7.61 14.65 -13.13
C ALA A 139 -6.61 14.20 -14.20
N TRP A 140 -6.50 14.98 -15.27
CA TRP A 140 -5.33 14.97 -16.14
C TRP A 140 -4.52 16.25 -15.92
N LYS A 141 -3.21 16.16 -16.11
CA LYS A 141 -2.29 17.30 -16.09
C LYS A 141 -1.61 17.41 -17.43
N SER A 142 -1.40 18.63 -17.89
CA SER A 142 -0.69 18.89 -19.14
C SER A 142 0.27 20.07 -18.99
N THR A 143 1.46 19.93 -19.56
CA THR A 143 2.43 21.02 -19.72
C THR A 143 3.27 20.79 -20.97
N GLY A 144 3.37 21.80 -21.84
CA GLY A 144 4.03 21.66 -23.14
C GLY A 144 3.39 20.54 -23.98
N LEU A 145 4.19 19.53 -24.33
CA LEU A 145 3.76 18.35 -25.11
C LEU A 145 3.44 17.12 -24.26
N SER A 146 3.51 17.22 -22.93
CA SER A 146 3.31 16.08 -22.02
C SER A 146 1.97 16.17 -21.32
N THR A 147 1.21 15.08 -21.38
CA THR A 147 -0.06 14.91 -20.65
C THR A 147 0.00 13.61 -19.85
N TRP A 148 -0.45 13.64 -18.60
CA TRP A 148 -0.47 12.47 -17.72
C TRP A 148 -1.71 12.46 -16.83
N SER A 149 -2.23 11.26 -16.57
CA SER A 149 -3.36 11.05 -15.69
C SER A 149 -2.91 11.01 -14.23
N LEU A 150 -3.74 11.55 -13.35
CA LEU A 150 -3.66 11.38 -11.91
C LEU A 150 -4.81 10.48 -11.45
N ARG A 151 -4.57 9.69 -10.40
CA ARG A 151 -5.61 8.86 -9.75
C ARG A 151 -5.98 9.40 -8.38
N VAL A 152 -7.03 8.85 -7.80
CA VAL A 152 -7.49 9.17 -6.44
C VAL A 152 -6.44 8.75 -5.41
N ASN A 153 -5.88 7.54 -5.55
CA ASN A 153 -4.73 7.10 -4.80
C ASN A 153 -3.42 7.60 -5.46
N PRO A 154 -2.43 8.05 -4.66
CA PRO A 154 -1.10 8.39 -5.16
C PRO A 154 -0.36 7.14 -5.63
N SER A 155 0.67 7.34 -6.44
CA SER A 155 1.57 6.28 -6.88
C SER A 155 2.99 6.81 -7.05
N SER A 156 3.97 5.98 -6.70
CA SER A 156 5.38 6.30 -6.86
C SER A 156 5.71 6.65 -8.32
N GLY A 157 6.10 7.90 -8.56
CA GLY A 157 6.40 8.37 -9.92
C GLY A 157 5.21 8.41 -10.87
N ASN A 158 3.97 8.28 -10.36
CA ASN A 158 2.73 8.24 -11.13
C ASN A 158 2.67 7.06 -12.12
N LEU A 159 3.14 5.87 -11.69
CA LEU A 159 3.25 4.67 -12.54
C LEU A 159 2.08 3.68 -12.38
N HIS A 160 1.38 3.75 -11.26
CA HIS A 160 0.14 3.04 -10.93
C HIS A 160 0.23 1.53 -11.20
N PRO A 161 1.06 0.77 -10.44
CA PRO A 161 1.20 -0.68 -10.61
C PRO A 161 -0.07 -1.46 -10.23
N THR A 162 -0.92 -0.88 -9.38
CA THR A 162 -2.10 -1.55 -8.83
C THR A 162 -3.26 -1.61 -9.83
N GLU A 163 -3.76 -2.81 -10.09
CA GLU A 163 -5.01 -3.09 -10.80
C GLU A 163 -6.12 -3.51 -9.81
N THR A 164 -7.35 -3.53 -10.29
CA THR A 164 -8.54 -3.74 -9.44
C THR A 164 -9.52 -4.68 -10.08
N TYR A 165 -10.04 -5.60 -9.28
CA TYR A 165 -11.07 -6.57 -9.63
C TYR A 165 -12.27 -6.41 -8.73
N ILE A 166 -13.47 -6.56 -9.30
CA ILE A 166 -14.74 -6.58 -8.57
C ILE A 166 -15.35 -7.96 -8.73
N ILE A 167 -15.59 -8.63 -7.59
CA ILE A 167 -16.33 -9.88 -7.52
C ILE A 167 -17.65 -9.57 -6.82
N SER A 168 -18.76 -9.67 -7.56
CA SER A 168 -20.02 -9.06 -7.13
C SER A 168 -21.20 -9.99 -7.35
N PRO A 169 -22.26 -9.91 -6.51
CA PRO A 169 -23.54 -10.53 -6.84
C PRO A 169 -24.15 -9.86 -8.09
N PRO A 170 -25.28 -10.36 -8.61
CA PRO A 170 -25.98 -9.67 -9.68
C PRO A 170 -26.26 -8.21 -9.32
N ILE A 171 -25.91 -7.30 -10.24
CA ILE A 171 -26.24 -5.88 -10.13
C ILE A 171 -27.04 -5.53 -11.37
N ASN A 172 -28.26 -5.04 -11.15
CA ASN A 172 -29.12 -4.57 -12.24
C ASN A 172 -28.37 -3.61 -13.17
N SER A 173 -28.53 -3.78 -14.48
CA SER A 173 -27.82 -3.05 -15.54
C SER A 173 -26.32 -3.37 -15.74
N LEU A 174 -25.72 -4.24 -14.92
CA LEU A 174 -24.36 -4.76 -15.13
C LEU A 174 -24.37 -6.24 -15.51
N SER A 175 -25.01 -7.09 -14.69
CA SER A 175 -25.09 -8.53 -14.91
C SER A 175 -26.22 -9.15 -14.10
N ASP A 176 -26.95 -10.07 -14.72
CA ASP A 176 -28.03 -10.85 -14.08
C ASP A 176 -27.50 -12.06 -13.27
N SER A 177 -26.21 -12.33 -13.34
CA SER A 177 -25.51 -13.37 -12.58
C SER A 177 -24.35 -12.78 -11.77
N PRO A 178 -23.89 -13.45 -10.69
CA PRO A 178 -22.63 -13.10 -10.06
C PRO A 178 -21.49 -13.06 -11.09
N PHE A 179 -20.53 -12.17 -10.88
CA PHE A 179 -19.48 -11.93 -11.87
C PHE A 179 -18.16 -11.49 -11.25
N VAL A 180 -17.08 -11.68 -12.03
CA VAL A 180 -15.77 -11.07 -11.83
C VAL A 180 -15.53 -10.08 -12.96
N ALA A 181 -15.12 -8.87 -12.63
CA ALA A 181 -14.75 -7.85 -13.61
C ALA A 181 -13.46 -7.13 -13.23
N HIS A 182 -12.63 -6.82 -14.22
CA HIS A 182 -11.48 -5.93 -14.07
C HIS A 182 -11.95 -4.48 -14.21
N TYR A 183 -11.51 -3.59 -13.34
CA TYR A 183 -11.84 -2.17 -13.43
C TYR A 183 -10.88 -1.44 -14.36
N ALA A 184 -11.40 -0.85 -15.44
CA ALA A 184 -10.63 -0.07 -16.41
C ALA A 184 -10.69 1.43 -16.06
N PRO A 185 -9.70 2.00 -15.33
CA PRO A 185 -9.81 3.34 -14.77
C PRO A 185 -9.84 4.44 -15.84
N LYS A 186 -9.20 4.24 -17.00
CA LYS A 186 -9.24 5.22 -18.12
C LYS A 186 -10.66 5.46 -18.62
N HIS A 187 -11.49 4.42 -18.65
CA HIS A 187 -12.87 4.50 -19.15
C HIS A 187 -13.91 4.66 -18.04
N HIS A 188 -13.50 4.53 -16.76
CA HIS A 188 -14.42 4.38 -15.64
C HIS A 188 -15.48 3.31 -15.95
N SER A 189 -15.01 2.08 -16.19
CA SER A 189 -15.84 0.98 -16.68
C SER A 189 -15.33 -0.35 -16.13
N LEU A 190 -16.18 -1.37 -16.16
CA LEU A 190 -15.85 -2.73 -15.76
C LEU A 190 -15.70 -3.60 -17.01
N GLU A 191 -14.56 -4.27 -17.16
CA GLU A 191 -14.34 -5.33 -18.14
C GLU A 191 -14.82 -6.65 -17.53
N LEU A 192 -15.95 -7.17 -18.01
CA LEU A 192 -16.49 -8.44 -17.54
C LEU A 192 -15.53 -9.58 -17.91
N ARG A 193 -14.96 -10.22 -16.88
CA ARG A 193 -13.94 -11.28 -17.03
C ARG A 193 -14.55 -12.67 -16.92
N ALA A 194 -15.50 -12.88 -16.02
CA ALA A 194 -16.20 -14.16 -15.90
C ALA A 194 -17.57 -13.97 -15.24
N LYS A 195 -18.50 -14.87 -15.54
CA LYS A 195 -19.69 -15.12 -14.72
C LYS A 195 -19.35 -16.26 -13.78
N ILE A 196 -19.67 -16.13 -12.49
CA ILE A 196 -19.30 -17.12 -11.47
C ILE A 196 -20.54 -17.81 -10.90
N PRO A 197 -20.43 -19.07 -10.44
CA PRO A 197 -21.53 -19.75 -9.78
C PRO A 197 -21.94 -19.04 -8.47
N LEU A 198 -23.19 -19.28 -8.05
CA LEU A 198 -23.68 -18.88 -6.74
C LEU A 198 -22.88 -19.60 -5.64
N GLY A 199 -22.66 -18.97 -4.48
CA GLY A 199 -21.99 -19.60 -3.34
C GLY A 199 -20.79 -18.83 -2.79
N VAL A 200 -19.90 -18.30 -3.65
CA VAL A 200 -18.65 -17.65 -3.18
C VAL A 200 -18.92 -16.45 -2.28
N LEU A 201 -20.01 -15.72 -2.55
CA LEU A 201 -20.40 -14.54 -1.80
C LEU A 201 -21.32 -14.85 -0.61
N ASP A 202 -21.77 -16.09 -0.47
CA ASP A 202 -22.71 -16.50 0.60
C ASP A 202 -22.00 -16.62 1.96
N PHE A 203 -20.66 -16.54 1.97
CA PHE A 203 -19.82 -16.42 3.17
C PHE A 203 -19.89 -15.05 3.85
N PHE A 204 -20.55 -14.07 3.21
CA PHE A 204 -20.59 -12.69 3.67
C PHE A 204 -22.03 -12.19 3.85
N PRO A 205 -22.25 -11.14 4.65
CA PRO A 205 -23.57 -10.55 4.80
C PRO A 205 -24.20 -10.15 3.46
N LYS A 206 -25.53 -10.21 3.37
CA LYS A 206 -26.26 -9.77 2.17
C LYS A 206 -25.89 -8.32 1.83
N GLY A 207 -25.60 -8.06 0.56
CA GLY A 207 -25.15 -6.75 0.09
C GLY A 207 -23.62 -6.61 0.04
N SER A 208 -22.88 -7.65 0.42
CA SER A 208 -21.42 -7.66 0.29
C SER A 208 -20.95 -7.93 -1.14
N PHE A 209 -19.76 -7.44 -1.44
CA PHE A 209 -18.98 -7.76 -2.65
C PHE A 209 -17.50 -7.74 -2.30
N LEU A 210 -16.65 -8.24 -3.20
CA LEU A 210 -15.20 -8.26 -2.99
C LEU A 210 -14.48 -7.33 -3.97
N VAL A 211 -13.39 -6.74 -3.48
CA VAL A 211 -12.43 -5.97 -4.24
C VAL A 211 -11.10 -6.71 -4.22
N GLY A 212 -10.66 -7.20 -5.37
CA GLY A 212 -9.33 -7.76 -5.55
C GLY A 212 -8.34 -6.68 -5.97
N LEU A 213 -7.15 -6.65 -5.37
CA LEU A 213 -6.04 -5.79 -5.78
C LEU A 213 -4.88 -6.68 -6.24
N SER A 214 -4.28 -6.31 -7.37
CA SER A 214 -3.08 -6.95 -7.92
C SER A 214 -2.06 -5.90 -8.33
N SER A 215 -0.78 -6.30 -8.46
CA SER A 215 0.31 -5.42 -8.83
C SER A 215 1.04 -5.92 -10.08
N ILE A 216 1.33 -5.00 -10.99
CA ILE A 216 2.21 -5.24 -12.14
C ILE A 216 3.57 -4.64 -11.82
N PHE A 217 4.46 -5.44 -11.24
CA PHE A 217 5.77 -4.97 -10.75
C PHE A 217 6.61 -4.27 -11.82
N TRP A 218 6.45 -4.66 -13.10
CA TRP A 218 7.15 -4.04 -14.21
C TRP A 218 6.91 -2.53 -14.31
N ARG A 219 5.70 -2.03 -13.97
CA ARG A 219 5.40 -0.60 -14.05
C ARG A 219 6.35 0.23 -13.19
N GLU A 220 6.54 -0.18 -11.94
CA GLU A 220 7.49 0.45 -11.02
C GLU A 220 8.95 0.13 -11.38
N ALA A 221 9.24 -1.12 -11.78
CA ALA A 221 10.59 -1.58 -12.07
C ALA A 221 11.21 -0.90 -13.30
N TRP A 222 10.39 -0.47 -14.25
CA TRP A 222 10.83 0.35 -15.40
C TRP A 222 11.57 1.62 -14.95
N LYS A 223 11.16 2.23 -13.83
CA LYS A 223 11.77 3.46 -13.31
C LYS A 223 12.72 3.20 -12.14
N TYR A 224 12.34 2.33 -11.21
CA TYR A 224 12.96 2.20 -9.91
C TYR A 224 13.81 0.95 -9.73
N GLY A 225 13.89 0.10 -10.77
CA GLY A 225 14.63 -1.15 -10.75
C GLY A 225 14.33 -2.01 -9.54
N GLU A 226 15.36 -2.44 -8.82
CA GLU A 226 15.24 -3.41 -7.72
C GLU A 226 14.32 -2.91 -6.59
N ARG A 227 14.15 -1.60 -6.39
CA ARG A 227 13.33 -1.04 -5.31
C ARG A 227 11.81 -1.09 -5.58
N ALA A 228 11.41 -1.44 -6.81
CA ALA A 228 10.03 -1.42 -7.27
C ALA A 228 9.06 -2.25 -6.42
N PHE A 229 9.50 -3.38 -5.85
CA PHE A 229 8.62 -4.20 -5.01
C PHE A 229 8.24 -3.48 -3.70
N ARG A 230 9.07 -2.56 -3.18
CA ARG A 230 8.67 -1.70 -2.06
C ARG A 230 7.56 -0.72 -2.49
N TYR A 231 7.74 -0.09 -3.65
CA TYR A 231 6.81 0.92 -4.16
C TYR A 231 5.46 0.35 -4.57
N CYS A 232 5.43 -0.84 -5.17
CA CYS A 232 4.16 -1.53 -5.45
C CYS A 232 3.36 -1.73 -4.16
N ASN A 233 4.01 -2.16 -3.08
CA ASN A 233 3.31 -2.40 -1.82
C ASN A 233 2.90 -1.09 -1.10
N HIS A 234 3.65 0.01 -1.22
CA HIS A 234 3.16 1.32 -0.77
C HIS A 234 1.88 1.73 -1.49
N ASP A 235 1.86 1.53 -2.81
CA ASP A 235 0.72 1.86 -3.67
C ASP A 235 -0.51 0.99 -3.34
N VAL A 236 -0.32 -0.30 -3.04
CA VAL A 236 -1.38 -1.18 -2.50
C VAL A 236 -1.93 -0.64 -1.19
N GLY A 237 -1.07 -0.22 -0.25
CA GLY A 237 -1.51 0.40 1.01
C GLY A 237 -2.34 1.67 0.78
N HIS A 238 -1.90 2.54 -0.13
CA HIS A 238 -2.66 3.72 -0.52
C HIS A 238 -4.03 3.37 -1.14
N ALA A 239 -4.09 2.31 -1.96
CA ALA A 239 -5.33 1.81 -2.56
C ALA A 239 -6.29 1.23 -1.51
N ILE A 240 -5.79 0.43 -0.55
CA ILE A 240 -6.56 -0.10 0.57
C ILE A 240 -7.18 1.06 1.38
N GLY A 241 -6.37 2.08 1.71
CA GLY A 241 -6.85 3.26 2.42
C GLY A 241 -7.94 4.03 1.65
N ALA A 242 -7.78 4.17 0.33
CA ALA A 242 -8.76 4.83 -0.52
C ALA A 242 -10.08 4.03 -0.62
N VAL A 243 -9.99 2.70 -0.71
CA VAL A 243 -11.15 1.78 -0.66
C VAL A 243 -11.90 1.94 0.66
N ALA A 244 -11.21 1.96 1.80
CA ALA A 244 -11.84 2.10 3.11
C ALA A 244 -12.61 3.43 3.25
N ILE A 245 -12.00 4.55 2.80
CA ILE A 245 -12.66 5.86 2.83
C ILE A 245 -13.89 5.87 1.92
N ALA A 246 -13.78 5.40 0.68
CA ALA A 246 -14.89 5.39 -0.28
C ALA A 246 -16.05 4.47 0.15
N ALA A 247 -15.74 3.34 0.79
CA ALA A 247 -16.75 2.45 1.38
C ALA A 247 -17.52 3.15 2.51
N THR A 248 -16.79 3.86 3.39
CA THR A 248 -17.39 4.56 4.53
C THR A 248 -18.35 5.67 4.10
N GLU A 249 -18.05 6.37 3.00
CA GLU A 249 -18.98 7.36 2.42
C GLU A 249 -20.36 6.77 2.07
N LEU A 250 -20.43 5.46 1.80
CA LEU A 250 -21.65 4.73 1.45
C LEU A 250 -22.24 3.95 2.63
N GLY A 251 -21.70 4.14 3.84
CA GLY A 251 -22.09 3.39 5.04
C GLY A 251 -21.66 1.92 4.97
N TRP A 252 -20.63 1.61 4.19
CA TRP A 252 -20.02 0.29 4.16
C TRP A 252 -18.77 0.25 5.03
N ASP A 253 -18.42 -0.94 5.45
CA ASP A 253 -17.18 -1.27 6.14
C ASP A 253 -16.38 -2.27 5.29
N VAL A 254 -15.09 -2.39 5.58
CA VAL A 254 -14.17 -3.20 4.77
C VAL A 254 -13.21 -4.01 5.61
N LYS A 255 -12.84 -5.19 5.12
CA LYS A 255 -11.81 -6.02 5.75
C LYS A 255 -10.96 -6.76 4.72
N VAL A 256 -9.64 -6.76 4.90
CA VAL A 256 -8.74 -7.64 4.12
C VAL A 256 -9.00 -9.09 4.52
N LEU A 257 -9.26 -9.93 3.53
CA LEU A 257 -9.43 -11.38 3.69
C LEU A 257 -8.06 -12.07 3.82
N ASP A 258 -7.30 -11.70 4.85
CA ASP A 258 -5.89 -12.08 4.99
C ASP A 258 -5.69 -13.59 5.19
N GLY A 259 -6.74 -14.32 5.58
CA GLY A 259 -6.69 -15.77 5.72
C GLY A 259 -6.50 -16.54 4.41
N LEU A 260 -6.94 -15.98 3.29
CA LEU A 260 -6.77 -16.57 1.96
C LEU A 260 -5.28 -16.68 1.58
N GLY A 261 -4.95 -17.74 0.86
CA GLY A 261 -3.62 -17.95 0.30
C GLY A 261 -3.44 -17.32 -1.07
N TYR A 262 -2.20 -17.19 -1.51
CA TYR A 262 -1.83 -16.64 -2.82
C TYR A 262 -2.60 -17.30 -3.98
N SER A 263 -2.73 -18.63 -3.97
CA SER A 263 -3.45 -19.38 -5.00
C SER A 263 -4.97 -19.17 -4.98
N ASP A 264 -5.57 -18.83 -3.83
CA ASP A 264 -6.98 -18.47 -3.74
C ASP A 264 -7.21 -17.12 -4.43
N LEU A 265 -6.30 -16.17 -4.21
CA LEU A 265 -6.37 -14.83 -4.82
C LEU A 265 -6.17 -14.90 -6.35
N GLU A 266 -5.25 -15.73 -6.84
CA GLU A 266 -5.06 -15.96 -8.28
C GLU A 266 -6.35 -16.44 -8.94
N LYS A 267 -7.00 -17.47 -8.36
CA LYS A 267 -8.25 -18.03 -8.88
C LYS A 267 -9.41 -17.04 -8.80
N LEU A 268 -9.55 -16.30 -7.69
CA LEU A 268 -10.62 -15.30 -7.53
C LEU A 268 -10.56 -14.19 -8.59
N MET A 269 -9.36 -13.79 -9.00
CA MET A 269 -9.14 -12.71 -9.96
C MET A 269 -8.86 -13.19 -11.39
N GLY A 270 -8.71 -14.50 -11.61
CA GLY A 270 -8.39 -15.08 -12.92
C GLY A 270 -6.98 -14.76 -13.40
N LEU A 271 -6.01 -14.76 -12.49
CA LEU A 271 -4.61 -14.42 -12.74
C LEU A 271 -3.72 -15.66 -12.96
N ASP A 272 -4.24 -16.85 -12.72
CA ASP A 272 -3.61 -18.12 -13.07
C ASP A 272 -3.45 -18.32 -14.58
N CYS A 273 -4.10 -17.49 -15.40
CA CYS A 273 -3.90 -17.43 -16.84
C CYS A 273 -2.50 -16.92 -17.27
N PHE A 274 -1.76 -16.25 -16.37
CA PHE A 274 -0.41 -15.80 -16.68
C PHE A 274 0.59 -16.95 -16.59
N PRO A 275 1.56 -17.04 -17.54
CA PRO A 275 2.57 -18.09 -17.51
C PRO A 275 3.48 -17.94 -16.29
N THR A 276 3.92 -19.07 -15.74
CA THR A 276 4.91 -19.07 -14.66
C THR A 276 6.24 -18.48 -15.14
N LEU A 277 6.69 -17.41 -14.49
CA LEU A 277 7.96 -16.78 -14.79
C LEU A 277 9.15 -17.67 -14.36
N GLN A 278 10.02 -18.00 -15.30
CA GLN A 278 11.33 -18.57 -14.96
C GLN A 278 12.27 -17.45 -14.51
N ILE A 279 12.47 -17.32 -13.20
CA ILE A 279 13.25 -16.22 -12.63
C ILE A 279 14.75 -16.37 -12.98
N PRO A 280 15.36 -15.42 -13.73
CA PRO A 280 16.76 -15.52 -14.13
C PRO A 280 17.70 -15.42 -12.92
N SER A 281 18.94 -15.89 -13.05
CA SER A 281 19.95 -15.86 -11.98
C SER A 281 20.53 -14.47 -11.69
N ARG A 282 20.27 -13.50 -12.58
CA ARG A 282 20.73 -12.12 -12.53
C ARG A 282 19.76 -11.24 -13.33
N PRO A 283 19.87 -9.91 -13.26
CA PRO A 283 19.03 -9.05 -14.09
C PRO A 283 19.28 -9.27 -15.59
N VAL A 284 18.21 -9.41 -16.36
CA VAL A 284 18.24 -9.63 -17.82
C VAL A 284 17.35 -8.61 -18.52
N LYS A 285 17.90 -7.95 -19.54
CA LYS A 285 17.14 -7.09 -20.47
C LYS A 285 16.72 -7.90 -21.69
N GLY A 286 15.48 -7.76 -22.13
CA GLY A 286 14.99 -8.41 -23.35
C GLY A 286 13.50 -8.20 -23.57
N LYS A 287 12.93 -8.94 -24.52
CA LYS A 287 11.47 -9.04 -24.69
C LYS A 287 10.95 -10.12 -23.77
N LEU A 288 10.45 -9.72 -22.60
CA LEU A 288 9.97 -10.63 -21.55
C LEU A 288 8.50 -10.29 -21.20
N PRO A 289 7.54 -10.42 -22.13
CA PRO A 289 6.14 -10.07 -21.88
C PRO A 289 5.54 -10.79 -20.66
N GLU A 290 6.08 -11.96 -20.29
CA GLU A 290 5.69 -12.73 -19.12
C GLU A 290 5.92 -11.98 -17.79
N ILE A 291 6.81 -10.98 -17.73
CA ILE A 291 7.04 -10.21 -16.48
C ILE A 291 5.99 -9.12 -16.25
N GLU A 292 5.11 -8.89 -17.23
CA GLU A 292 3.94 -8.04 -17.08
C GLU A 292 2.76 -8.77 -16.43
N PHE A 293 2.97 -9.98 -15.87
CA PHE A 293 1.94 -10.66 -15.09
C PHE A 293 1.47 -9.80 -13.90
N GLU A 294 0.26 -10.10 -13.43
CA GLU A 294 -0.34 -9.47 -12.27
C GLU A 294 -0.12 -10.34 -11.03
N HIS A 295 0.60 -9.81 -10.05
CA HIS A 295 0.76 -10.45 -8.74
C HIS A 295 -0.49 -10.17 -7.89
N PRO A 296 -1.24 -11.19 -7.42
CA PRO A 296 -2.36 -10.96 -6.52
C PRO A 296 -1.88 -10.48 -5.14
N ASP A 297 -2.20 -9.24 -4.78
CA ASP A 297 -1.79 -8.68 -3.49
C ASP A 297 -2.76 -9.06 -2.38
N CYS A 298 -4.05 -8.70 -2.54
CA CYS A 298 -5.07 -8.97 -1.52
C CYS A 298 -6.49 -8.95 -2.11
N VAL A 299 -7.42 -9.52 -1.34
CA VAL A 299 -8.87 -9.36 -1.56
C VAL A 299 -9.47 -8.73 -0.31
N ILE A 300 -10.33 -7.74 -0.52
CA ILE A 300 -11.02 -6.97 0.50
C ILE A 300 -12.51 -7.27 0.38
N VAL A 301 -13.15 -7.70 1.46
CA VAL A 301 -14.62 -7.73 1.52
C VAL A 301 -15.13 -6.34 1.84
N VAL A 302 -16.16 -5.90 1.11
CA VAL A 302 -16.93 -4.69 1.37
C VAL A 302 -18.33 -5.14 1.78
N PHE A 303 -18.82 -4.65 2.93
CA PHE A 303 -20.10 -5.10 3.51
C PHE A 303 -20.83 -3.93 4.22
N PRO A 304 -22.16 -3.99 4.38
CA PRO A 304 -22.92 -2.97 5.13
C PRO A 304 -22.42 -2.82 6.57
N ASN A 305 -22.19 -1.59 7.06
CA ASN A 305 -21.63 -1.37 8.41
C ASN A 305 -22.60 -1.71 9.57
N ASP A 306 -23.88 -1.93 9.26
CA ASP A 306 -24.92 -2.41 10.17
C ASP A 306 -25.05 -3.94 10.17
N SER A 307 -24.21 -4.63 9.39
CA SER A 307 -24.14 -6.09 9.41
C SER A 307 -23.82 -6.57 10.81
N LYS A 308 -24.54 -7.60 11.25
CA LYS A 308 -24.17 -8.32 12.47
C LYS A 308 -22.76 -8.89 12.35
N GLU A 309 -22.14 -9.14 13.48
CA GLU A 309 -20.87 -9.85 13.55
C GLU A 309 -20.95 -11.15 12.73
N PHE A 310 -19.99 -11.33 11.83
CA PHE A 310 -19.84 -12.51 11.00
C PHE A 310 -18.39 -12.94 10.99
N SER A 311 -18.17 -14.24 10.86
CA SER A 311 -16.85 -14.84 10.70
C SER A 311 -16.79 -15.58 9.37
N VAL A 312 -15.59 -15.65 8.78
CA VAL A 312 -15.36 -16.30 7.50
C VAL A 312 -14.57 -17.59 7.72
N ASP A 313 -15.15 -18.73 7.41
CA ASP A 313 -14.42 -20.00 7.34
C ASP A 313 -13.57 -20.02 6.06
N TYR A 314 -12.30 -19.63 6.20
CA TYR A 314 -11.35 -19.58 5.09
C TYR A 314 -11.10 -20.93 4.44
N LYS A 315 -11.22 -22.04 5.18
CA LYS A 315 -11.01 -23.37 4.61
C LYS A 315 -12.14 -23.72 3.66
N SER A 316 -13.37 -23.56 4.11
CA SER A 316 -14.56 -23.81 3.29
C SER A 316 -14.62 -22.84 2.10
N LEU A 317 -14.27 -21.57 2.30
CA LEU A 317 -14.18 -20.58 1.23
C LEU A 317 -13.09 -20.95 0.20
N SER A 318 -11.89 -21.34 0.63
CA SER A 318 -10.79 -21.78 -0.26
C SER A 318 -11.15 -23.03 -1.06
N SER A 319 -11.79 -24.02 -0.42
CA SER A 319 -12.32 -25.19 -1.13
C SER A 319 -13.32 -24.78 -2.20
N LEU A 320 -14.29 -23.93 -1.85
CA LEU A 320 -15.29 -23.47 -2.82
C LEU A 320 -14.67 -22.67 -3.96
N ILE A 321 -13.72 -21.77 -3.68
CA ILE A 321 -12.96 -21.03 -4.70
C ILE A 321 -12.27 -22.01 -5.66
N THR A 322 -11.59 -23.02 -5.12
CA THR A 322 -10.88 -24.00 -5.93
C THR A 322 -11.85 -24.86 -6.75
N GLU A 323 -12.95 -25.32 -6.19
CA GLU A 323 -13.93 -26.15 -6.91
C GLU A 323 -14.71 -25.34 -7.96
N SER A 324 -15.14 -24.13 -7.60
CA SER A 324 -16.07 -23.31 -8.40
C SER A 324 -15.40 -22.51 -9.50
N LEU A 325 -14.13 -22.13 -9.33
CA LEU A 325 -13.46 -21.21 -10.25
C LEU A 325 -12.43 -21.89 -11.17
N SER A 326 -12.03 -23.13 -10.89
CA SER A 326 -10.98 -23.81 -11.68
C SER A 326 -11.38 -24.12 -13.13
N GLU A 327 -12.67 -24.21 -13.43
CA GLU A 327 -13.19 -24.50 -14.78
C GLU A 327 -13.88 -23.30 -15.43
N LEU A 328 -13.70 -22.09 -14.89
CA LEU A 328 -14.32 -20.90 -15.46
C LEU A 328 -13.64 -20.48 -16.76
N GLU A 329 -14.47 -20.10 -17.73
CA GLU A 329 -14.02 -19.43 -18.94
C GLU A 329 -13.75 -17.95 -18.64
N TRP A 330 -12.46 -17.59 -18.61
CA TRP A 330 -12.02 -16.21 -18.46
C TRP A 330 -12.01 -15.49 -19.81
N ILE A 331 -12.76 -14.39 -19.88
CA ILE A 331 -12.93 -13.60 -21.08
C ILE A 331 -11.84 -12.52 -21.15
N GLY A 332 -11.24 -12.42 -22.32
CA GLY A 332 -10.34 -11.35 -22.74
C GLY A 332 -8.88 -11.57 -22.41
N THR A 333 -8.01 -10.94 -23.20
CA THR A 333 -6.55 -11.10 -23.12
C THR A 333 -5.89 -9.80 -22.64
N PRO A 334 -4.97 -9.86 -21.67
CA PRO A 334 -4.28 -8.66 -21.20
C PRO A 334 -3.47 -8.03 -22.34
N ASN A 335 -3.58 -6.72 -22.52
CA ASN A 335 -2.76 -5.96 -23.47
C ASN A 335 -1.30 -5.91 -23.02
N LEU A 336 -0.35 -5.82 -23.95
CA LEU A 336 1.05 -5.56 -23.64
C LEU A 336 1.26 -4.11 -23.17
N LEU A 337 2.10 -3.90 -22.15
CA LEU A 337 2.38 -2.58 -21.56
C LEU A 337 3.67 -1.97 -22.09
N SER A 338 4.66 -2.78 -22.46
CA SER A 338 5.98 -2.36 -22.95
C SER A 338 6.52 -3.29 -24.03
N LYS A 339 7.38 -2.75 -24.90
CA LYS A 339 8.01 -3.55 -25.97
C LYS A 339 9.21 -4.34 -25.46
N GLU A 340 9.97 -3.76 -24.53
CA GLU A 340 11.14 -4.36 -23.89
C GLU A 340 11.04 -4.27 -22.37
N HIS A 341 11.83 -5.10 -21.71
CA HIS A 341 11.76 -5.35 -20.28
C HIS A 341 13.16 -5.48 -19.67
N ILE A 342 13.28 -5.14 -18.38
CA ILE A 342 14.41 -5.53 -17.54
C ILE A 342 13.84 -6.34 -16.39
N CYS A 343 14.08 -7.65 -16.39
CA CYS A 343 13.71 -8.51 -15.27
C CYS A 343 14.73 -8.34 -14.16
N TRP A 344 14.33 -7.70 -13.06
CA TRP A 344 15.13 -7.60 -11.83
C TRP A 344 14.83 -8.81 -10.95
N ASP A 345 15.66 -9.85 -11.03
CA ASP A 345 15.38 -11.16 -10.45
C ASP A 345 15.05 -11.11 -8.95
N ILE A 346 15.69 -10.21 -8.19
CA ILE A 346 15.49 -10.07 -6.75
C ILE A 346 14.04 -9.67 -6.38
N ILE A 347 13.31 -8.98 -7.27
CA ILE A 347 11.89 -8.66 -7.06
C ILE A 347 11.10 -9.97 -7.04
N TYR A 348 11.24 -10.77 -8.09
CA TYR A 348 10.44 -11.97 -8.28
C TYR A 348 10.83 -13.08 -7.31
N ARG A 349 12.12 -13.22 -6.95
CA ARG A 349 12.56 -14.14 -5.88
C ARG A 349 11.92 -13.79 -4.53
N THR A 350 11.82 -12.50 -4.23
CA THR A 350 11.22 -12.03 -2.98
C THR A 350 9.71 -12.18 -3.01
N ALA A 351 9.06 -11.85 -4.13
CA ALA A 351 7.63 -12.06 -4.33
C ALA A 351 7.23 -13.53 -4.17
N GLU A 352 8.06 -14.47 -4.67
CA GLU A 352 7.88 -15.91 -4.41
C GLU A 352 8.04 -16.25 -2.94
N ALA A 353 9.10 -15.74 -2.30
CA ALA A 353 9.39 -16.04 -0.90
C ALA A 353 8.32 -15.55 0.09
N VAL A 354 7.58 -14.49 -0.27
CA VAL A 354 6.53 -13.91 0.58
C VAL A 354 5.13 -14.38 0.20
N LYS A 355 4.99 -15.36 -0.69
CA LYS A 355 3.69 -15.97 -0.97
C LYS A 355 3.10 -16.54 0.30
N LYS A 356 1.92 -16.04 0.66
CA LYS A 356 1.20 -16.49 1.83
C LYS A 356 0.43 -17.78 1.51
N PRO A 357 0.58 -18.86 2.30
CA PRO A 357 -0.31 -20.02 2.21
C PRO A 357 -1.69 -19.72 2.80
N LEU A 358 -2.67 -20.57 2.51
CA LEU A 358 -3.93 -20.58 3.26
C LEU A 358 -3.61 -20.77 4.75
N THR A 359 -4.13 -19.90 5.61
CA THR A 359 -3.93 -20.02 7.06
C THR A 359 -5.20 -20.55 7.71
N HIS A 360 -5.05 -21.64 8.48
CA HIS A 360 -6.13 -22.23 9.26
C HIS A 360 -6.25 -21.50 10.60
N GLY A 361 -7.36 -20.80 10.81
CA GLY A 361 -7.68 -20.09 12.05
C GLY A 361 -9.08 -19.49 11.96
N ASP A 362 -9.78 -19.39 13.09
CA ASP A 362 -11.14 -18.90 13.17
C ASP A 362 -11.29 -17.56 12.43
N GLY A 363 -12.39 -17.40 11.69
CA GLY A 363 -12.63 -16.23 10.87
C GLY A 363 -12.41 -14.91 11.62
N PHE A 364 -12.11 -13.83 10.90
CA PHE A 364 -11.93 -12.54 11.57
C PHE A 364 -13.25 -12.09 12.21
N GLU A 365 -13.14 -11.54 13.42
CA GLU A 365 -14.23 -10.87 14.10
C GLU A 365 -14.26 -9.38 13.67
N ILE A 366 -15.43 -8.90 13.28
CA ILE A 366 -15.64 -7.46 13.02
C ILE A 366 -15.82 -6.75 14.36
N LYS A 367 -14.74 -6.13 14.82
CA LYS A 367 -14.76 -5.32 16.03
C LYS A 367 -15.54 -4.01 15.81
N PRO A 368 -16.22 -3.50 16.86
CA PRO A 368 -16.94 -2.23 16.78
C PRO A 368 -16.06 -1.10 16.27
N PHE A 369 -16.65 -0.25 15.41
CA PHE A 369 -16.02 0.98 14.96
C PHE A 369 -15.61 1.86 16.14
N GLN A 370 -14.40 2.38 16.11
CA GLN A 370 -13.91 3.37 17.07
C GLN A 370 -13.72 4.71 16.37
N SER A 371 -14.33 5.75 16.92
CA SER A 371 -14.18 7.10 16.41
C SER A 371 -12.74 7.60 16.57
N SER A 372 -12.26 8.38 15.61
CA SER A 372 -10.96 9.04 15.74
C SER A 372 -11.03 10.21 16.71
N GLY A 373 -9.87 10.59 17.27
CA GLY A 373 -9.78 11.78 18.11
C GLY A 373 -9.93 13.04 17.27
N LEU A 374 -10.81 13.94 17.71
CA LEU A 374 -11.05 15.22 17.05
C LEU A 374 -10.87 16.36 18.06
N ILE A 375 -10.03 17.34 17.73
CA ILE A 375 -9.82 18.52 18.57
C ILE A 375 -10.91 19.56 18.30
N SER A 376 -11.15 19.88 17.02
CA SER A 376 -12.24 20.75 16.60
C SER A 376 -12.51 20.61 15.10
N GLU A 377 -13.79 20.58 14.71
CA GLU A 377 -14.18 20.62 13.30
C GLU A 377 -13.75 21.91 12.59
N ASP A 378 -13.64 23.03 13.34
CA ASP A 378 -13.26 24.35 12.81
C ASP A 378 -11.80 24.41 12.31
N LEU A 379 -10.99 23.42 12.66
CA LEU A 379 -9.63 23.28 12.14
C LEU A 379 -9.62 22.81 10.68
N TYR A 380 -10.69 22.16 10.22
CA TYR A 380 -10.88 21.82 8.80
C TYR A 380 -11.48 22.98 8.01
N LYS A 381 -11.32 22.93 6.69
CA LYS A 381 -11.86 23.95 5.77
C LYS A 381 -13.32 23.73 5.37
N GLY A 382 -14.03 22.81 6.04
CA GLY A 382 -15.42 22.49 5.73
C GLY A 382 -15.64 21.74 4.42
N PHE A 383 -14.59 21.10 3.88
CA PHE A 383 -14.69 20.31 2.66
C PHE A 383 -15.49 19.01 2.87
N THR A 384 -16.15 18.58 1.80
CA THR A 384 -16.83 17.27 1.79
C THR A 384 -15.81 16.15 1.53
N ALA A 385 -16.16 14.90 1.86
CA ALA A 385 -15.31 13.74 1.58
C ALA A 385 -14.93 13.66 0.10
N ARG A 386 -15.92 13.86 -0.79
CA ARG A 386 -15.73 13.93 -2.25
C ARG A 386 -14.70 14.97 -2.64
N GLU A 387 -14.79 16.18 -2.09
CA GLU A 387 -13.84 17.23 -2.42
C GLU A 387 -12.42 16.84 -2.00
N ILE A 388 -12.27 16.29 -0.80
CA ILE A 388 -10.97 15.88 -0.30
C ILE A 388 -10.36 14.80 -1.18
N VAL A 389 -11.06 13.69 -1.34
CA VAL A 389 -10.60 12.50 -2.06
C VAL A 389 -10.31 12.82 -3.54
N ARG A 390 -11.15 13.63 -4.19
CA ARG A 390 -11.01 13.93 -5.62
C ARG A 390 -10.01 15.05 -5.92
N LYS A 391 -9.84 16.03 -5.03
CA LYS A 391 -8.98 17.21 -5.26
C LYS A 391 -7.61 17.11 -4.61
N ARG A 392 -7.38 16.21 -3.66
CA ARG A 392 -6.06 15.98 -3.05
C ARG A 392 -4.98 15.71 -4.10
N ARG A 393 -3.84 16.39 -4.00
CA ARG A 393 -2.66 16.17 -4.86
C ARG A 393 -1.40 16.02 -4.01
N SER A 394 -0.42 15.30 -4.55
CA SER A 394 0.94 15.35 -4.02
C SER A 394 1.58 16.68 -4.38
N ALA A 395 2.09 17.39 -3.38
CA ALA A 395 2.96 18.54 -3.60
C ALA A 395 4.21 18.14 -4.40
N VAL A 396 4.66 19.00 -5.30
CA VAL A 396 5.96 18.82 -5.98
C VAL A 396 7.05 19.57 -5.22
N ASP A 397 6.66 20.59 -4.47
CA ASP A 397 7.51 21.44 -3.67
C ASP A 397 6.70 22.10 -2.54
N MET A 398 7.36 22.55 -1.47
CA MET A 398 6.75 23.24 -0.33
C MET A 398 7.26 24.68 -0.24
N ASP A 399 6.45 25.61 0.25
CA ASP A 399 6.80 27.04 0.24
C ASP A 399 7.91 27.44 1.25
N GLY A 400 8.25 26.55 2.19
CA GLY A 400 9.32 26.77 3.17
C GLY A 400 9.00 27.83 4.24
N VAL A 401 7.81 28.43 4.23
CA VAL A 401 7.45 29.58 5.09
C VAL A 401 6.14 29.39 5.85
N HIS A 402 5.26 28.50 5.38
CA HIS A 402 3.98 28.26 6.05
C HIS A 402 4.17 27.69 7.46
N VAL A 403 3.41 28.23 8.40
CA VAL A 403 3.46 27.84 9.80
C VAL A 403 2.12 27.26 10.22
N MET A 404 2.16 26.05 10.79
CA MET A 404 0.99 25.32 11.28
C MET A 404 0.76 25.61 12.76
N LYS A 405 -0.49 25.67 13.21
CA LYS A 405 -0.81 25.72 14.66
C LYS A 405 -0.69 24.33 15.27
N ARG A 406 -0.25 24.23 16.53
CA ARG A 406 -0.10 22.96 17.25
C ARG A 406 -1.39 22.13 17.29
N GLU A 407 -2.55 22.77 17.42
CA GLU A 407 -3.83 22.09 17.48
C GLU A 407 -4.15 21.39 16.15
N THR A 408 -3.89 22.06 15.02
CA THR A 408 -4.00 21.46 13.68
C THR A 408 -3.02 20.28 13.52
N PHE A 409 -1.79 20.45 14.00
CA PHE A 409 -0.77 19.38 13.96
C PHE A 409 -1.22 18.13 14.74
N TYR A 410 -1.70 18.31 15.98
CA TYR A 410 -2.17 17.19 16.79
C TYR A 410 -3.43 16.53 16.23
N GLN A 411 -4.34 17.27 15.62
CA GLN A 411 -5.51 16.69 14.95
C GLN A 411 -5.09 15.73 13.82
N ILE A 412 -4.14 16.15 12.97
CA ILE A 412 -3.59 15.29 11.92
C ILE A 412 -3.00 14.00 12.53
N LEU A 413 -2.25 14.11 13.63
CA LEU A 413 -1.63 12.94 14.28
C LEU A 413 -2.65 12.02 14.98
N LEU A 414 -3.74 12.56 15.54
CA LEU A 414 -4.80 11.75 16.14
C LEU A 414 -5.48 10.84 15.11
N HIS A 415 -5.66 11.32 13.88
CA HIS A 415 -6.17 10.53 12.76
C HIS A 415 -5.16 9.49 12.24
N CYS A 416 -3.89 9.60 12.61
CA CYS A 416 -2.86 8.60 12.30
C CYS A 416 -2.86 7.41 13.28
N LEU A 417 -3.66 7.45 14.35
CA LEU A 417 -3.70 6.40 15.37
C LEU A 417 -4.63 5.24 14.95
N PRO A 418 -4.21 3.98 15.16
CA PRO A 418 -4.97 2.83 14.67
C PRO A 418 -6.20 2.53 15.52
N SER A 419 -6.21 2.80 16.83
CA SER A 419 -7.30 2.41 17.74
C SER A 419 -8.41 3.46 17.87
N GLY A 420 -8.22 4.67 17.33
CA GLY A 420 -9.11 5.81 17.55
C GLY A 420 -8.89 6.50 18.89
N SER A 421 -9.78 7.42 19.27
CA SER A 421 -9.76 8.07 20.58
C SER A 421 -10.76 7.37 21.49
N GLN A 422 -10.22 6.56 22.39
CA GLN A 422 -11.00 5.90 23.42
C GLN A 422 -10.89 6.73 24.69
N GLY A 423 -11.94 7.49 25.01
CA GLY A 423 -12.04 8.30 26.23
C GLY A 423 -12.01 7.53 27.57
N GLY A 424 -11.40 6.33 27.60
CA GLY A 424 -11.37 5.38 28.72
C GLY A 424 -10.02 4.71 28.99
N GLY A 425 -8.91 5.15 28.39
CA GLY A 425 -7.57 4.66 28.75
C GLY A 425 -7.13 3.33 28.12
N GLU A 426 -7.79 2.89 27.04
CA GLU A 426 -7.29 1.79 26.21
C GLU A 426 -6.04 2.21 25.42
N LYS A 427 -5.07 1.28 25.31
CA LYS A 427 -3.82 1.50 24.58
C LYS A 427 -4.03 1.56 23.06
N GLN A 428 -3.24 2.39 22.39
CA GLN A 428 -3.08 2.35 20.95
C GLN A 428 -2.39 1.05 20.50
N GLY A 429 -2.84 0.50 19.38
CA GLY A 429 -2.19 -0.65 18.72
C GLY A 429 -3.15 -1.42 17.82
N LYS A 430 -4.36 -1.69 18.31
CA LYS A 430 -5.40 -2.39 17.53
C LYS A 430 -5.89 -1.51 16.39
N GLN A 431 -6.05 -2.09 15.21
CA GLN A 431 -6.58 -1.39 14.04
C GLN A 431 -8.12 -1.35 14.11
N LEU A 432 -8.69 -0.30 14.72
CA LEU A 432 -10.12 -0.13 14.99
C LEU A 432 -10.74 1.13 14.38
N ALA A 433 -9.94 2.16 14.15
CA ALA A 433 -10.36 3.41 13.53
C ALA A 433 -10.24 3.38 12.00
N LEU A 434 -10.95 4.28 11.33
CA LEU A 434 -10.84 4.47 9.89
C LEU A 434 -9.52 5.17 9.52
N PRO A 435 -8.83 4.81 8.42
CA PRO A 435 -9.06 3.67 7.53
C PRO A 435 -8.41 2.36 8.01
N PHE A 436 -7.71 2.41 9.14
CA PHE A 436 -6.86 1.34 9.67
C PHE A 436 -7.59 0.02 9.93
N ARG A 437 -8.86 0.05 10.33
CA ARG A 437 -9.68 -1.13 10.67
C ARG A 437 -9.87 -2.17 9.58
N VAL A 438 -9.56 -1.80 8.35
CA VAL A 438 -9.46 -2.72 7.21
C VAL A 438 -8.41 -3.82 7.41
N LEU A 439 -7.37 -3.56 8.21
CA LEU A 439 -6.31 -4.52 8.50
C LEU A 439 -6.69 -5.46 9.66
N PRO A 440 -6.43 -6.79 9.58
CA PRO A 440 -6.76 -7.75 10.64
C PRO A 440 -5.66 -7.95 11.69
N TRP A 441 -4.49 -7.32 11.56
CA TRP A 441 -3.40 -7.39 12.54
C TRP A 441 -3.24 -6.07 13.32
N ASP A 442 -2.60 -6.11 14.48
CA ASP A 442 -2.23 -4.90 15.23
C ASP A 442 -1.10 -4.12 14.55
N SER A 443 -1.09 -2.80 14.75
CA SER A 443 -0.14 -1.88 14.12
C SER A 443 1.31 -2.24 14.40
N GLU A 444 2.09 -2.36 13.33
CA GLU A 444 3.53 -2.63 13.35
C GLU A 444 4.36 -1.41 12.92
N VAL A 445 3.71 -0.35 12.45
CA VAL A 445 4.35 0.86 11.91
C VAL A 445 4.18 2.05 12.85
N HIS A 446 5.28 2.72 13.18
CA HIS A 446 5.35 3.95 13.96
C HIS A 446 5.88 5.09 13.10
N ALA A 447 6.05 6.30 13.66
CA ALA A 447 6.66 7.41 12.93
C ALA A 447 7.63 8.23 13.77
N VAL A 448 8.85 8.45 13.27
CA VAL A 448 9.69 9.57 13.72
C VAL A 448 9.23 10.83 13.00
N VAL A 449 8.99 11.92 13.74
CA VAL A 449 8.50 13.19 13.20
C VAL A 449 9.54 14.29 13.42
N PHE A 450 9.92 14.95 12.34
CA PHE A 450 10.80 16.12 12.30
C PHE A 450 9.94 17.38 12.24
N VAL A 451 9.81 18.08 13.35
CA VAL A 451 8.96 19.28 13.49
C VAL A 451 9.78 20.52 13.14
N HIS A 452 9.32 21.27 12.12
CA HIS A 452 10.04 22.43 11.58
C HIS A 452 9.34 23.76 11.89
N ARG A 453 8.02 23.85 11.64
CA ARG A 453 7.25 25.11 11.67
C ARG A 453 5.86 24.90 12.27
N VAL A 454 5.81 24.47 13.52
CA VAL A 454 4.56 24.30 14.28
C VAL A 454 4.55 25.27 15.46
N VAL A 455 3.68 26.28 15.44
CA VAL A 455 3.55 27.26 16.53
C VAL A 455 3.11 26.56 17.81
N GLY A 456 3.79 26.83 18.92
CA GLY A 456 3.47 26.24 20.23
C GLY A 456 4.09 24.87 20.46
N LEU A 457 4.89 24.36 19.51
CA LEU A 457 5.66 23.13 19.66
C LEU A 457 7.14 23.43 19.31
N PRO A 458 8.12 23.09 20.17
CA PRO A 458 9.52 23.28 19.85
C PRO A 458 9.93 22.57 18.54
N LYS A 459 10.87 23.14 17.79
CA LYS A 459 11.51 22.39 16.70
C LYS A 459 12.30 21.23 17.28
N GLY A 460 12.25 20.08 16.62
CA GLY A 460 12.97 18.91 17.09
C GLY A 460 12.54 17.61 16.44
N VAL A 461 13.08 16.53 16.97
CA VAL A 461 12.74 15.16 16.59
C VAL A 461 11.80 14.60 17.64
N TYR A 462 10.70 14.04 17.18
CA TYR A 462 9.64 13.45 17.99
C TYR A 462 9.35 12.04 17.49
N PHE A 463 8.59 11.27 18.26
CA PHE A 463 8.19 9.92 17.93
C PHE A 463 6.71 9.71 18.23
N LEU A 464 5.94 9.29 17.22
CA LEU A 464 4.56 8.86 17.31
C LEU A 464 4.53 7.34 17.47
N VAL A 465 4.14 6.87 18.65
CA VAL A 465 4.03 5.45 18.96
C VAL A 465 2.60 5.01 18.68
N ARG A 466 2.38 4.38 17.53
CA ARG A 466 1.05 3.88 17.10
C ARG A 466 0.62 2.58 17.77
N ASN A 467 1.56 1.83 18.36
CA ASN A 467 1.30 0.67 19.19
C ASN A 467 2.09 0.79 20.50
N GLU A 468 1.38 1.04 21.60
CA GLU A 468 1.99 1.33 22.90
C GLU A 468 2.67 0.11 23.53
N ASP A 469 2.32 -1.11 23.11
CA ASP A 469 3.02 -2.31 23.57
C ASP A 469 4.45 -2.38 23.01
N HIS A 470 4.77 -1.62 21.96
CA HIS A 470 6.13 -1.48 21.42
C HIS A 470 6.92 -0.34 22.08
N PHE A 471 6.33 0.43 23.01
CA PHE A 471 6.96 1.63 23.56
C PHE A 471 8.33 1.36 24.20
N HIS A 472 8.41 0.32 25.04
CA HIS A 472 9.65 -0.03 25.73
C HIS A 472 10.75 -0.47 24.75
N ASP A 473 10.41 -1.34 23.79
CA ASP A 473 11.33 -1.82 22.75
C ASP A 473 11.86 -0.66 21.90
N LEU A 474 10.99 0.26 21.49
CA LEU A 474 11.36 1.46 20.73
C LEU A 474 12.31 2.35 21.52
N LYS A 475 11.98 2.65 22.78
CA LYS A 475 12.81 3.49 23.64
C LYS A 475 14.19 2.89 23.83
N GLN A 476 14.27 1.57 24.07
CA GLN A 476 15.53 0.85 24.22
C GLN A 476 16.34 0.77 22.91
N ALA A 477 15.68 0.64 21.76
CA ALA A 477 16.34 0.54 20.47
C ALA A 477 16.89 1.87 19.96
N THR A 478 16.35 3.00 20.42
CA THR A 478 16.86 4.34 20.06
C THR A 478 18.03 4.79 20.93
N ARG A 479 18.68 5.91 20.56
CA ARG A 479 19.77 6.53 21.32
C ARG A 479 19.40 6.74 22.79
N SER A 480 20.31 6.40 23.69
CA SER A 480 20.16 6.58 25.14
C SER A 480 20.01 8.04 25.58
N GLU A 481 20.45 8.99 24.76
CA GLU A 481 20.38 10.42 25.05
C GLU A 481 18.99 11.02 24.75
N PHE A 482 18.09 10.27 24.10
CA PHE A 482 16.75 10.78 23.80
C PHE A 482 15.87 10.87 25.04
N GLU A 483 15.17 11.98 25.16
CA GLU A 483 14.42 12.34 26.37
C GLU A 483 13.14 11.51 26.53
N TRP A 484 12.45 11.19 25.43
CA TRP A 484 11.15 10.50 25.44
C TRP A 484 10.11 11.18 26.33
N VAL A 485 9.96 12.50 26.18
CA VAL A 485 9.07 13.33 27.01
C VAL A 485 7.82 13.72 26.24
N LYS A 486 6.63 13.50 26.82
CA LYS A 486 5.37 13.96 26.22
C LYS A 486 5.33 15.49 26.21
N PRO A 487 5.12 16.15 25.07
CA PRO A 487 5.15 17.62 25.00
C PRO A 487 4.03 18.26 25.81
N GLU A 488 4.28 19.45 26.34
CA GLU A 488 3.25 20.24 27.03
C GLU A 488 2.05 20.52 26.10
N GLY A 489 0.84 20.30 26.62
CA GLY A 489 -0.41 20.46 25.86
C GLY A 489 -0.67 19.38 24.81
N CYS A 490 0.14 18.30 24.77
CA CYS A 490 -0.14 17.13 23.92
C CYS A 490 -1.38 16.36 24.45
N PRO A 491 -2.36 16.01 23.59
CA PRO A 491 -3.54 15.24 23.98
C PRO A 491 -3.18 13.96 24.75
N ALA A 492 -3.96 13.62 25.79
CA ALA A 492 -3.65 12.51 26.69
C ALA A 492 -3.59 11.16 25.97
N ASP A 493 -4.46 10.96 25.00
CA ASP A 493 -4.62 9.78 24.14
C ASP A 493 -3.64 9.72 22.95
N LEU A 494 -2.82 10.76 22.74
CA LEU A 494 -1.81 10.80 21.68
C LEU A 494 -0.43 10.35 22.21
N PRO A 495 0.08 9.14 21.88
CA PRO A 495 1.38 8.65 22.34
C PRO A 495 2.50 9.27 21.50
N PHE A 496 2.73 10.57 21.72
CA PHE A 496 3.68 11.39 20.99
C PHE A 496 4.72 11.99 21.93
N TYR A 497 5.98 11.71 21.67
CA TYR A 497 7.10 11.98 22.58
C TYR A 497 8.20 12.76 21.88
N MET A 498 8.69 13.83 22.51
CA MET A 498 9.88 14.55 22.09
C MET A 498 11.12 13.71 22.42
N LEU A 499 11.99 13.53 21.43
CA LEU A 499 13.26 12.83 21.59
C LEU A 499 14.41 13.81 21.83
N THR A 500 14.48 14.87 21.03
CA THR A 500 15.48 15.93 21.18
C THR A 500 15.01 17.23 20.54
N ARG A 501 15.44 18.37 21.11
CA ARG A 501 15.16 19.71 20.59
C ARG A 501 16.26 20.16 19.64
N GLY A 502 15.88 20.93 18.62
CA GLY A 502 16.82 21.54 17.70
C GLY A 502 16.23 21.74 16.31
N ASP A 503 16.88 22.58 15.50
CA ASP A 503 16.49 22.71 14.10
C ASP A 503 16.86 21.44 13.34
N CYS A 504 15.84 20.71 12.89
CA CYS A 504 15.99 19.43 12.20
C CYS A 504 15.72 19.51 10.69
N GLN A 505 15.64 20.72 10.11
CA GLN A 505 15.36 20.89 8.68
C GLN A 505 16.46 20.27 7.81
N GLN A 506 17.72 20.60 8.07
CA GLN A 506 18.85 20.11 7.25
C GLN A 506 19.03 18.59 7.35
N ILE A 507 18.80 18.01 8.53
CA ILE A 507 18.85 16.56 8.71
C ILE A 507 17.68 15.87 8.01
N ALA A 508 16.45 16.41 8.09
CA ALA A 508 15.30 15.87 7.36
C ALA A 508 15.50 15.87 5.85
N LYS A 509 16.02 16.99 5.29
CA LYS A 509 16.43 17.08 3.87
C LYS A 509 17.47 16.02 3.54
N ARG A 510 18.56 15.95 4.30
CA ARG A 510 19.66 15.00 4.04
C ARG A 510 19.17 13.56 4.06
N LEU A 511 18.42 13.16 5.09
CA LEU A 511 17.89 11.80 5.24
C LEU A 511 16.94 11.43 4.09
N SER A 512 16.21 12.39 3.55
CA SER A 512 15.27 12.22 2.44
C SER A 512 15.95 12.40 1.08
N CYS A 513 17.13 11.80 0.87
CA CYS A 513 17.90 11.91 -0.38
C CYS A 513 18.21 13.36 -0.82
N HIS A 514 18.47 14.27 0.13
CA HIS A 514 18.71 15.69 -0.12
C HIS A 514 17.52 16.47 -0.72
N GLN A 515 16.30 15.96 -0.62
CA GLN A 515 15.10 16.62 -1.14
C GLN A 515 14.66 17.77 -0.23
N ASP A 516 14.63 19.00 -0.78
CA ASP A 516 14.22 20.23 -0.07
C ASP A 516 12.82 20.13 0.54
N ILE A 517 11.90 19.45 -0.14
CA ILE A 517 10.52 19.25 0.29
C ILE A 517 10.38 18.65 1.71
N ALA A 518 11.37 17.90 2.19
CA ALA A 518 11.38 17.36 3.55
C ALA A 518 11.74 18.42 4.62
N ALA A 519 12.55 19.42 4.26
CA ALA A 519 12.88 20.56 5.13
C ALA A 519 11.87 21.71 5.04
N ASP A 520 11.20 21.86 3.90
CA ASP A 520 10.35 23.02 3.61
C ASP A 520 8.89 22.85 4.05
N GLY A 521 8.48 21.64 4.42
CA GLY A 521 7.19 21.41 5.08
C GLY A 521 7.10 22.02 6.49
N CYS A 522 5.89 22.00 7.05
CA CYS A 522 5.69 22.31 8.47
C CYS A 522 6.28 21.21 9.36
N PHE A 523 6.18 19.97 8.91
CA PHE A 523 6.88 18.82 9.46
C PHE A 523 7.12 17.77 8.37
N SER A 524 8.07 16.87 8.63
CA SER A 524 8.27 15.65 7.85
C SER A 524 8.37 14.46 8.78
N LEU A 525 8.28 13.24 8.25
CA LEU A 525 8.37 12.03 9.05
C LEU A 525 9.00 10.87 8.29
N GLY A 526 9.56 9.93 9.05
CA GLY A 526 9.94 8.60 8.59
C GLY A 526 9.11 7.55 9.32
N MET A 527 8.50 6.64 8.59
CA MET A 527 7.70 5.55 9.13
C MET A 527 8.60 4.37 9.47
N VAL A 528 8.63 4.00 10.74
CA VAL A 528 9.54 2.99 11.31
C VAL A 528 8.72 1.78 11.70
N ALA A 529 8.97 0.64 11.06
CA ALA A 529 8.28 -0.62 11.35
C ALA A 529 9.06 -1.46 12.36
N ARG A 530 8.35 -2.11 13.29
CA ARG A 530 8.84 -3.32 13.97
C ARG A 530 8.97 -4.40 12.88
N PHE A 531 10.20 -4.69 12.50
CA PHE A 531 10.51 -5.34 11.23
C PHE A 531 10.95 -6.78 11.44
N GLY A 532 12.14 -7.00 11.99
CA GLY A 532 12.71 -8.33 12.19
C GLY A 532 11.82 -9.24 13.03
N GLN A 533 11.30 -8.72 14.14
CA GLN A 533 10.41 -9.46 15.02
C GLN A 533 9.10 -9.85 14.31
N SER A 534 8.48 -8.94 13.57
CA SER A 534 7.20 -9.19 12.90
C SER A 534 7.34 -10.19 11.75
N LEU A 535 8.50 -10.21 11.05
CA LEU A 535 8.80 -11.25 10.06
C LEU A 535 9.01 -12.65 10.67
N ARG A 536 9.46 -12.73 11.93
CA ARG A 536 9.63 -14.00 12.65
C ARG A 536 8.32 -14.48 13.27
N ASP A 537 7.58 -13.58 13.92
CA ASP A 537 6.36 -13.93 14.67
C ASP A 537 5.15 -14.14 13.74
N LYS A 538 5.06 -13.34 12.66
CA LYS A 538 3.92 -13.34 11.73
C LYS A 538 4.29 -13.86 10.33
N ASN A 539 5.48 -14.47 10.22
CA ASN A 539 6.09 -14.96 8.98
C ASN A 539 6.50 -13.87 7.96
N VAL A 540 7.28 -14.29 6.97
CA VAL A 540 7.91 -13.41 5.96
C VAL A 540 6.92 -12.69 5.05
N TRP A 541 5.70 -13.23 4.88
CA TRP A 541 4.63 -12.56 4.16
C TRP A 541 4.16 -11.29 4.87
N MET A 542 4.57 -11.04 6.11
CA MET A 542 4.38 -9.75 6.76
C MET A 542 5.18 -8.63 6.09
N TYR A 543 6.24 -8.93 5.32
CA TYR A 543 7.03 -7.91 4.62
C TYR A 543 6.19 -6.97 3.76
N PRO A 544 5.42 -7.41 2.74
CA PRO A 544 4.55 -6.52 1.97
C PRO A 544 3.50 -5.81 2.83
N ARG A 545 2.94 -6.49 3.85
CA ARG A 545 1.91 -5.94 4.75
C ARG A 545 2.40 -4.73 5.56
N LEU A 546 3.69 -4.68 5.93
CA LEU A 546 4.29 -3.50 6.56
C LEU A 546 4.28 -2.29 5.62
N PHE A 547 4.51 -2.50 4.32
CA PHE A 547 4.42 -1.45 3.30
C PHE A 547 2.95 -1.04 3.03
N TRP A 548 2.01 -1.97 3.16
CA TRP A 548 0.58 -1.64 3.07
C TRP A 548 0.18 -0.71 4.22
N GLU A 549 0.61 -1.00 5.45
CA GLU A 549 0.33 -0.15 6.61
C GLU A 549 0.94 1.26 6.46
N THR A 550 2.17 1.38 5.94
CA THR A 550 2.75 2.70 5.62
C THR A 550 2.00 3.43 4.50
N GLY A 551 1.50 2.72 3.49
CA GLY A 551 0.68 3.31 2.43
C GLY A 551 -0.67 3.83 2.96
N ILE A 552 -1.33 3.09 3.85
CA ILE A 552 -2.57 3.54 4.51
C ILE A 552 -2.29 4.79 5.37
N LEU A 553 -1.23 4.78 6.19
CA LEU A 553 -0.83 5.95 6.98
C LEU A 553 -0.50 7.15 6.09
N GLY A 554 0.19 6.91 4.97
CA GLY A 554 0.44 7.93 3.95
C GLY A 554 -0.85 8.49 3.35
N GLN A 555 -1.85 7.63 3.10
CA GLN A 555 -3.16 8.04 2.59
C GLN A 555 -3.89 8.95 3.58
N VAL A 556 -3.84 8.65 4.88
CA VAL A 556 -4.39 9.51 5.94
C VAL A 556 -3.72 10.88 5.92
N LEU A 557 -2.39 10.94 5.97
CA LEU A 557 -1.65 12.21 5.97
C LEU A 557 -1.98 13.08 4.75
N TYR A 558 -2.20 12.43 3.61
CA TYR A 558 -2.61 13.04 2.36
C TYR A 558 -3.99 13.69 2.44
N LEU A 559 -4.98 12.99 3.01
CA LEU A 559 -6.36 13.49 3.14
C LEU A 559 -6.44 14.56 4.24
N GLU A 560 -5.82 14.32 5.40
CA GLU A 560 -5.76 15.25 6.53
C GLU A 560 -5.10 16.58 6.16
N ALA A 561 -3.96 16.55 5.46
CA ALA A 561 -3.31 17.75 4.98
C ALA A 561 -4.22 18.58 4.07
N HIS A 562 -4.98 17.92 3.20
CA HIS A 562 -5.91 18.61 2.32
C HIS A 562 -7.14 19.15 3.08
N ALA A 563 -7.63 18.42 4.09
CA ALA A 563 -8.74 18.81 4.93
C ALA A 563 -8.48 20.10 5.72
N VAL A 564 -7.23 20.30 6.17
CA VAL A 564 -6.81 21.55 6.85
C VAL A 564 -6.36 22.64 5.88
N GLY A 565 -6.42 22.39 4.56
CA GLY A 565 -6.17 23.38 3.51
C GLY A 565 -4.71 23.50 3.04
N ILE A 566 -3.87 22.49 3.31
CA ILE A 566 -2.49 22.40 2.83
C ILE A 566 -2.30 21.15 1.97
N SER A 567 -1.06 20.69 1.79
CA SER A 567 -0.77 19.47 1.03
C SER A 567 0.26 18.60 1.73
N ALA A 568 0.43 17.40 1.20
CA ALA A 568 1.43 16.47 1.67
C ALA A 568 2.10 15.77 0.49
N THR A 569 3.17 15.03 0.75
CA THR A 569 3.86 14.21 -0.25
C THR A 569 4.57 13.04 0.41
N GLY A 570 4.37 11.87 -0.18
CA GLY A 570 5.15 10.68 0.10
C GLY A 570 6.52 10.73 -0.55
N ILE A 571 7.53 10.31 0.19
CA ILE A 571 8.93 10.35 -0.19
C ILE A 571 9.46 8.92 -0.16
N GLY A 572 9.55 8.32 -1.35
CA GLY A 572 10.07 6.96 -1.52
C GLY A 572 11.61 6.87 -1.52
N CYS A 573 12.32 8.00 -1.68
CA CYS A 573 13.78 8.08 -1.63
C CYS A 573 14.23 8.65 -0.29
N TYR A 574 14.88 7.81 0.49
CA TYR A 574 15.52 8.16 1.77
C TYR A 574 16.72 7.25 1.97
N PHE A 575 17.72 7.71 2.72
CA PHE A 575 18.91 6.93 3.06
C PHE A 575 18.61 6.05 4.27
N ASP A 576 18.25 4.79 4.01
CA ASP A 576 17.74 3.84 5.00
C ASP A 576 18.63 3.77 6.26
N ASP A 577 19.93 3.49 6.11
CA ASP A 577 20.84 3.33 7.25
C ASP A 577 21.22 4.66 7.92
N ALA A 578 21.20 5.78 7.18
CA ALA A 578 21.42 7.09 7.78
C ALA A 578 20.30 7.48 8.75
N VAL A 579 19.05 7.08 8.45
CA VAL A 579 17.93 7.25 9.38
C VAL A 579 18.17 6.43 10.64
N HIS A 580 18.68 5.20 10.50
CA HIS A 580 19.00 4.34 11.65
C HIS A 580 20.13 4.91 12.49
N GLU A 581 21.20 5.41 11.88
CA GLU A 581 22.29 6.09 12.58
C GLU A 581 21.80 7.28 13.39
N VAL A 582 20.94 8.13 12.82
CA VAL A 582 20.37 9.29 13.52
C VAL A 582 19.53 8.86 14.71
N LEU A 583 18.71 7.81 14.56
CA LEU A 583 17.85 7.31 15.62
C LEU A 583 18.57 6.39 16.64
N GLY A 584 19.73 5.86 16.30
CA GLY A 584 20.44 4.84 17.08
C GLY A 584 19.96 3.40 16.86
N LEU A 585 19.09 3.18 15.86
CA LEU A 585 18.55 1.85 15.54
C LEU A 585 19.65 0.93 15.01
N LYS A 586 19.62 -0.33 15.40
CA LYS A 586 20.61 -1.35 15.01
C LYS A 586 19.95 -2.62 14.52
N GLY A 587 20.65 -3.35 13.65
CA GLY A 587 20.19 -4.63 13.14
C GLY A 587 18.93 -4.48 12.29
N SER A 588 18.05 -5.49 12.37
CA SER A 588 16.80 -5.56 11.61
C SER A 588 15.54 -5.33 12.44
N GLU A 589 15.65 -5.07 13.75
CA GLU A 589 14.47 -5.05 14.62
C GLU A 589 13.51 -3.91 14.29
N PHE A 590 14.04 -2.73 13.96
CA PHE A 590 13.26 -1.61 13.46
C PHE A 590 13.86 -1.11 12.15
N GLN A 591 13.04 -0.89 11.12
CA GLN A 591 13.49 -0.38 9.81
C GLN A 591 12.62 0.79 9.35
N SER A 592 13.22 1.74 8.63
CA SER A 592 12.49 2.86 8.01
C SER A 592 11.97 2.40 6.65
N LEU A 593 10.67 2.54 6.42
CA LEU A 593 9.99 1.99 5.24
C LEU A 593 9.42 3.05 4.29
N TYR A 594 9.06 4.23 4.80
CA TYR A 594 8.48 5.30 4.00
C TYR A 594 8.67 6.66 4.65
N HIS A 595 8.92 7.71 3.88
CA HIS A 595 9.00 9.07 4.39
C HIS A 595 7.82 9.90 3.88
N PHE A 596 7.50 10.98 4.58
CA PHE A 596 6.41 11.88 4.23
C PHE A 596 6.73 13.32 4.64
N THR A 597 6.09 14.28 3.98
CA THR A 597 6.17 15.70 4.34
C THR A 597 4.80 16.34 4.23
N VAL A 598 4.49 17.29 5.12
CA VAL A 598 3.22 18.00 5.19
C VAL A 598 3.50 19.49 5.31
N GLY A 599 2.89 20.29 4.43
CA GLY A 599 3.13 21.72 4.35
C GLY A 599 2.31 22.39 3.24
N SER A 600 2.48 23.71 3.12
CA SER A 600 1.84 24.48 2.05
C SER A 600 2.58 24.25 0.73
N PRO A 601 1.87 23.83 -0.34
CA PRO A 601 2.49 23.50 -1.61
C PRO A 601 2.88 24.75 -2.41
N VAL A 602 3.94 24.67 -3.20
CA VAL A 602 4.17 25.62 -4.30
C VAL A 602 3.32 25.21 -5.51
N VAL A 603 2.44 26.10 -5.97
CA VAL A 603 1.57 25.84 -7.13
C VAL A 603 2.23 26.30 -8.43
N ASP A 604 2.57 25.34 -9.29
CA ASP A 604 3.05 25.64 -10.64
C ASP A 604 1.89 26.00 -11.57
N LYS A 605 1.70 27.31 -11.80
CA LYS A 605 0.64 27.86 -12.66
C LYS A 605 0.78 27.50 -14.14
N ARG A 606 1.92 26.94 -14.57
CA ARG A 606 2.15 26.50 -15.96
C ARG A 606 1.54 25.13 -16.25
N ILE A 607 1.16 24.38 -15.22
CA ILE A 607 0.57 23.05 -15.37
C ILE A 607 -0.96 23.20 -15.45
N MET A 608 -1.52 22.91 -16.61
CA MET A 608 -2.96 22.90 -16.81
C MET A 608 -3.57 21.67 -16.13
N SER A 609 -4.74 21.85 -15.51
CA SER A 609 -5.54 20.76 -14.95
C SER A 609 -6.77 20.54 -15.81
N LEU A 610 -6.97 19.30 -16.25
CA LEU A 610 -8.12 18.87 -17.03
C LEU A 610 -8.99 17.91 -16.19
N PRO A 611 -10.31 17.82 -16.47
CA PRO A 611 -11.21 16.89 -15.80
C PRO A 611 -10.76 15.44 -15.94
N ALA A 612 -11.05 14.60 -14.95
CA ALA A 612 -10.72 13.16 -14.99
C ALA A 612 -11.27 12.42 -16.22
N TYR A 613 -12.50 12.79 -16.60
CA TYR A 613 -13.25 12.20 -17.71
C TYR A 613 -13.89 13.34 -18.51
N PRO A 614 -13.19 13.90 -19.52
CA PRO A 614 -13.66 15.09 -20.25
C PRO A 614 -14.81 14.80 -21.23
N GLY A 615 -15.24 13.54 -21.35
CA GLY A 615 -16.34 13.11 -22.21
C GLY A 615 -15.88 12.66 -23.60
N PRO A 616 -16.77 12.05 -24.41
CA PRO A 616 -16.42 11.39 -25.67
C PRO A 616 -15.91 12.32 -26.78
N ALA A 617 -16.05 13.65 -26.62
CA ALA A 617 -15.57 14.64 -27.58
C ALA A 617 -14.11 15.06 -27.35
N VAL A 618 -13.47 14.58 -26.29
CA VAL A 618 -12.11 14.96 -25.89
C VAL A 618 -11.35 13.68 -25.54
N ASP A 619 -10.58 13.16 -26.48
CA ASP A 619 -9.58 12.13 -26.16
C ASP A 619 -8.42 12.82 -25.42
N ALA A 620 -8.29 12.52 -24.12
CA ALA A 620 -7.22 12.98 -23.26
C ALA A 620 -6.13 11.92 -23.06
#